data_AF-A0A317F8S7-F1
#
_entry.id   AF-A0A317F8S7-F1
#
_cell.length_a   1.000
_cell.length_b   1.000
_cell.length_c   1.000
_cell.angle_alpha   90.00
_cell.angle_beta   90.00
_cell.angle_gamma   90.00
#
_symmetry.space_group_name_H-M   'P 1'
#
loop_
_entity.id
_entity.type
_entity.pdbx_description
1 polymer ?
#
loop_
_entity_poly.entity_id
_entity_poly.type
_entity_poly.pdbx_seq_one_letter_code
_entity_poly.pdbx_strand_id
1 'polypeptide(L)'
;MVHEAAPPAQVKKRSWRGAAACSPLPPRALGICLDKGGNMPGILSRRLLLAAAPSLALASVARAQSWPNGSIRLVVPFAPGGSTDIAARFLADGLSQRLGVTVVVENRAGAGATTGSQVVADAAPDGQTLVMSNIASHAISPTLYGNRVRYNPVSSFSHIAMVITNPSVWVVNKDSGINSLADLVRMAKGKQGGLDMASSGAGSSNHLLIVRFCQQNNIDFTHVPFRGAGPAMQAVIAGQVPMMSDSLPSAAAHIRQGSVRAIAMSSAERHPSFPEVPTFREAGFDLVSTSWFALSGPAGMPAAIVQRLNRETRDFVSTPAAQARFAELGGTAGDMTPEEFTAFVAAEVERWAPVVRASGATVN
;
A
#
# COMPACT_ATOMS: atom_id res chain seq x y z
N MET A 1 16.91 -49.86 -16.25
CA MET A 1 15.47 -49.63 -16.49
C MET A 1 15.31 -48.18 -16.88
N VAL A 2 15.20 -47.95 -18.18
CA VAL A 2 15.21 -46.65 -18.83
C VAL A 2 13.75 -46.18 -18.89
N HIS A 3 13.42 -45.04 -18.30
CA HIS A 3 12.10 -44.42 -18.47
C HIS A 3 12.18 -43.34 -19.53
N GLU A 4 11.46 -43.61 -20.61
CA GLU A 4 11.38 -42.92 -21.88
C GLU A 4 10.49 -41.66 -21.77
N ALA A 5 10.99 -40.56 -22.33
CA ALA A 5 10.33 -39.26 -22.33
C ALA A 5 9.24 -39.17 -23.41
N ALA A 6 8.06 -38.67 -23.05
CA ALA A 6 6.96 -38.40 -23.97
C ALA A 6 7.18 -37.08 -24.75
N PRO A 7 6.84 -37.02 -26.06
CA PRO A 7 7.06 -35.84 -26.90
C PRO A 7 5.92 -34.79 -26.80
N PRO A 8 6.18 -33.52 -27.16
CA PRO A 8 5.20 -32.44 -27.06
C PRO A 8 4.19 -32.41 -28.22
N ALA A 9 2.93 -32.11 -27.89
CA ALA A 9 1.82 -31.99 -28.84
C ALA A 9 1.91 -30.72 -29.70
N GLN A 10 1.76 -30.89 -31.01
CA GLN A 10 1.73 -29.83 -32.02
C GLN A 10 0.35 -29.16 -32.11
N VAL A 11 0.30 -27.83 -31.96
CA VAL A 11 -0.92 -27.03 -32.21
C VAL A 11 -0.94 -26.58 -33.68
N LYS A 12 -1.87 -27.15 -34.45
CA LYS A 12 -2.14 -26.81 -35.86
C LYS A 12 -2.68 -25.38 -36.00
N LYS A 13 -2.02 -24.57 -36.84
CA LYS A 13 -2.56 -23.32 -37.39
C LYS A 13 -3.77 -23.63 -38.29
N ARG A 14 -4.94 -23.10 -37.96
CA ARG A 14 -6.14 -23.17 -38.80
C ARG A 14 -6.34 -21.83 -39.50
N SER A 15 -6.14 -21.83 -40.81
CA SER A 15 -6.42 -20.73 -41.74
C SER A 15 -7.93 -20.56 -41.95
N TRP A 16 -8.44 -19.34 -41.79
CA TRP A 16 -9.76 -18.96 -42.27
C TRP A 16 -9.61 -17.99 -43.46
N ARG A 17 -10.05 -18.43 -44.64
CA ARG A 17 -10.28 -17.62 -45.84
C ARG A 17 -11.80 -17.60 -46.10
N GLY A 18 -12.30 -16.45 -46.56
CA GLY A 18 -13.68 -16.23 -47.03
C GLY A 18 -14.39 -15.15 -46.20
N ALA A 19 -14.30 -13.86 -46.52
CA ALA A 19 -14.96 -13.15 -47.62
C ALA A 19 -16.50 -13.11 -47.50
N ALA A 20 -17.02 -12.03 -46.94
CA ALA A 20 -18.33 -11.47 -47.28
C ALA A 20 -18.31 -9.97 -46.97
N ALA A 21 -18.33 -9.16 -48.02
CA ALA A 21 -18.46 -7.71 -47.96
C ALA A 21 -19.86 -7.35 -47.46
N CYS A 22 -19.95 -6.39 -46.53
CA CYS A 22 -21.20 -5.74 -46.17
C CYS A 22 -21.06 -4.24 -46.46
N SER A 23 -21.95 -3.77 -47.33
CA SER A 23 -21.96 -2.47 -47.99
C SER A 23 -22.15 -1.29 -47.03
N PRO A 24 -21.63 -0.08 -47.37
CA PRO A 24 -21.91 1.13 -46.62
C PRO A 24 -23.30 1.70 -46.96
N LEU A 25 -24.04 2.09 -45.91
CA LEU A 25 -25.32 2.79 -45.98
C LEU A 25 -25.17 4.20 -46.59
N PRO A 26 -26.17 4.70 -47.35
CA PRO A 26 -26.09 6.01 -47.99
C PRO A 26 -26.40 7.16 -46.99
N PRO A 27 -25.85 8.36 -47.21
CA PRO A 27 -26.21 9.54 -46.44
C PRO A 27 -27.59 10.06 -46.87
N ARG A 28 -28.50 10.21 -45.91
CA ARG A 28 -29.77 10.91 -46.11
C ARG A 28 -29.50 12.39 -46.38
N ALA A 29 -29.62 12.79 -47.64
CA ALA A 29 -29.73 14.18 -48.04
C ALA A 29 -31.10 14.74 -47.61
N LEU A 30 -31.11 15.68 -46.66
CA LEU A 30 -32.27 16.55 -46.44
C LEU A 30 -32.30 17.58 -47.59
N GLY A 31 -33.19 17.36 -48.55
CA GLY A 31 -33.56 18.37 -49.53
C GLY A 31 -34.36 19.48 -48.85
N ILE A 32 -33.76 20.66 -48.76
CA ILE A 32 -34.46 21.90 -48.43
C ILE A 32 -35.10 22.40 -49.73
N CYS A 33 -36.42 22.20 -49.87
CA CYS A 33 -37.21 22.89 -50.88
C CYS A 33 -37.29 24.38 -50.53
N LEU A 34 -36.63 25.21 -51.32
CA LEU A 34 -36.84 26.65 -51.34
C LEU A 34 -38.13 26.93 -52.12
N ASP A 35 -39.21 27.19 -51.39
CA ASP A 35 -40.42 27.78 -51.97
C ASP A 35 -40.26 29.31 -52.03
N LYS A 36 -40.47 29.86 -53.22
CA LYS A 36 -40.42 31.29 -53.51
C LYS A 36 -41.86 31.80 -53.63
N GLY A 37 -42.23 32.76 -52.78
CA GLY A 37 -43.30 33.70 -53.11
C GLY A 37 -44.23 34.03 -51.94
N GLY A 38 -44.31 35.32 -51.58
CA GLY A 38 -45.31 35.80 -50.64
C GLY A 38 -44.92 37.12 -49.98
N ASN A 39 -45.07 38.21 -50.72
CA ASN A 39 -44.87 39.57 -50.24
C ASN A 39 -46.10 40.01 -49.42
N MET A 40 -45.97 40.29 -48.12
CA MET A 40 -46.88 41.18 -47.37
C MET A 40 -46.20 41.79 -46.12
N PRO A 41 -46.35 43.11 -45.88
CA PRO A 41 -45.80 43.77 -44.70
C PRO A 41 -46.76 43.67 -43.52
N GLY A 42 -46.41 42.84 -42.54
CA GLY A 42 -47.12 42.75 -41.26
C GLY A 42 -46.36 43.52 -40.19
N ILE A 43 -46.96 44.61 -39.71
CA ILE A 43 -46.48 45.48 -38.63
C ILE A 43 -46.21 44.64 -37.37
N LEU A 44 -44.94 44.31 -37.11
CA LEU A 44 -44.51 43.66 -35.87
C LEU A 44 -44.68 44.64 -34.72
N SER A 45 -45.78 44.47 -34.00
CA SER A 45 -46.16 45.25 -32.84
C SER A 45 -45.06 45.15 -31.76
N ARG A 46 -44.50 46.31 -31.40
CA ARG A 46 -43.46 46.55 -30.36
C ARG A 46 -43.83 46.02 -28.95
N ARG A 47 -45.03 45.47 -28.78
CA ARG A 47 -45.58 44.93 -27.52
C ARG A 47 -45.35 43.42 -27.33
N LEU A 48 -44.92 42.69 -28.36
CA LEU A 48 -44.62 41.24 -28.25
C LEU A 48 -43.16 40.93 -27.87
N LEU A 49 -42.28 41.94 -27.83
CA LEU A 49 -40.87 41.81 -27.45
C LEU A 49 -40.61 41.97 -25.93
N LEU A 50 -41.64 42.27 -25.14
CA LEU A 50 -41.53 42.47 -23.68
C LEU A 50 -42.07 41.31 -22.83
N ALA A 51 -42.55 40.22 -23.44
CA ALA A 51 -43.16 39.10 -22.72
C ALA A 51 -42.28 37.82 -22.65
N ALA A 52 -41.05 37.85 -23.18
CA ALA A 52 -40.16 36.68 -23.26
C ALA A 52 -39.01 36.67 -22.22
N ALA A 53 -39.06 37.50 -21.18
CA ALA A 53 -37.94 37.70 -20.25
C ALA A 53 -38.29 37.50 -18.76
N PRO A 54 -38.78 36.31 -18.35
CA PRO A 54 -38.23 35.73 -17.13
C PRO A 54 -38.19 34.18 -17.20
N SER A 55 -37.38 33.60 -18.08
CA SER A 55 -37.18 32.13 -18.10
C SER A 55 -35.71 31.70 -18.01
N LEU A 56 -34.77 32.65 -17.99
CA LEU A 56 -33.33 32.40 -17.97
C LEU A 56 -32.68 32.47 -16.58
N ALA A 57 -33.46 32.57 -15.50
CA ALA A 57 -32.96 32.70 -14.14
C ALA A 57 -33.07 31.41 -13.28
N LEU A 58 -33.31 30.25 -13.89
CA LEU A 58 -32.96 28.98 -13.26
C LEU A 58 -31.50 28.69 -13.56
N ALA A 59 -30.62 29.49 -12.95
CA ALA A 59 -29.25 29.07 -12.74
C ALA A 59 -29.35 27.74 -11.97
N SER A 60 -29.07 26.65 -12.67
CA SER A 60 -28.87 25.34 -12.06
C SER A 60 -27.85 25.55 -10.94
N VAL A 61 -28.33 25.53 -9.70
CA VAL A 61 -27.45 25.44 -8.54
C VAL A 61 -26.71 24.14 -8.75
N ALA A 62 -25.49 24.22 -9.27
CA ALA A 62 -24.56 23.12 -9.27
C ALA A 62 -24.36 22.79 -7.79
N ARG A 63 -25.14 21.82 -7.29
CA ARG A 63 -24.89 21.23 -5.99
C ARG A 63 -23.48 20.67 -6.10
N ALA A 64 -22.51 21.36 -5.53
CA ALA A 64 -21.19 20.80 -5.28
C ALA A 64 -21.46 19.44 -4.62
N GLN A 65 -21.16 18.36 -5.35
CA GLN A 65 -21.43 17.02 -4.85
C GLN A 65 -20.60 16.86 -3.57
N SER A 66 -21.29 16.64 -2.44
CA SER A 66 -20.63 16.58 -1.14
C SER A 66 -19.75 15.34 -1.06
N TRP A 67 -18.44 15.54 -0.97
CA TRP A 67 -17.50 14.43 -0.80
C TRP A 67 -17.84 13.58 0.44
N PRO A 68 -17.78 12.24 0.36
CA PRO A 68 -17.36 11.43 -0.79
C PRO A 68 -18.44 11.24 -1.87
N ASN A 69 -18.04 11.25 -3.15
CA ASN A 69 -18.94 11.11 -4.31
C ASN A 69 -18.82 9.72 -4.95
N GLY A 70 -18.98 8.67 -4.15
CA GLY A 70 -18.80 7.27 -4.57
C GLY A 70 -17.85 6.50 -3.66
N SER A 71 -17.42 5.32 -4.11
CA SER A 71 -16.48 4.47 -3.38
C SER A 71 -15.06 5.05 -3.37
N ILE A 72 -14.40 4.96 -2.22
CA ILE A 72 -12.99 5.32 -2.06
C ILE A 72 -12.15 4.08 -2.34
N ARG A 73 -11.08 4.21 -3.13
CA ARG A 73 -10.07 3.19 -3.37
C ARG A 73 -8.92 3.38 -2.38
N LEU A 74 -8.63 2.35 -1.59
CA LEU A 74 -7.47 2.28 -0.70
C LEU A 74 -6.43 1.31 -1.29
N VAL A 75 -5.40 1.88 -1.91
CA VAL A 75 -4.31 1.12 -2.52
C VAL A 75 -3.35 0.61 -1.44
N VAL A 76 -3.11 -0.70 -1.44
CA VAL A 76 -2.13 -1.37 -0.60
C VAL A 76 -0.94 -1.77 -1.46
N PRO A 77 0.27 -1.23 -1.23
CA PRO A 77 1.39 -1.43 -2.16
C PRO A 77 2.14 -2.77 -1.95
N PHE A 78 1.46 -3.78 -1.39
CA PHE A 78 1.98 -5.10 -1.09
C PHE A 78 0.95 -6.20 -1.39
N ALA A 79 1.42 -7.44 -1.51
CA ALA A 79 0.55 -8.60 -1.68
C ALA A 79 -0.40 -8.77 -0.46
N PRO A 80 -1.59 -9.39 -0.67
CA PRO A 80 -2.54 -9.66 0.40
C PRO A 80 -1.95 -10.50 1.55
N GLY A 81 -2.56 -10.38 2.73
CA GLY A 81 -2.20 -11.17 3.92
C GLY A 81 -0.93 -10.72 4.66
N GLY A 82 -0.32 -9.61 4.25
CA GLY A 82 0.74 -8.95 5.01
C GLY A 82 0.22 -7.89 5.99
N SER A 83 1.07 -7.41 6.89
CA SER A 83 0.71 -6.40 7.90
C SER A 83 0.01 -5.16 7.33
N THR A 84 0.50 -4.62 6.20
CA THR A 84 -0.12 -3.46 5.54
C THR A 84 -1.53 -3.75 5.03
N ASP A 85 -1.78 -4.95 4.49
CA ASP A 85 -3.10 -5.37 4.01
C ASP A 85 -4.07 -5.58 5.17
N ILE A 86 -3.61 -6.20 6.26
CA ILE A 86 -4.39 -6.40 7.49
C ILE A 86 -4.82 -5.05 8.07
N ALA A 87 -3.89 -4.10 8.21
CA ALA A 87 -4.19 -2.76 8.70
C ALA A 87 -5.13 -1.99 7.76
N ALA A 88 -4.92 -2.10 6.45
CA ALA A 88 -5.76 -1.42 5.45
C ALA A 88 -7.19 -1.93 5.41
N ARG A 89 -7.41 -3.25 5.48
CA ARG A 89 -8.77 -3.81 5.53
C ARG A 89 -9.50 -3.39 6.79
N PHE A 90 -8.81 -3.44 7.94
CA PHE A 90 -9.40 -2.99 9.20
C PHE A 90 -9.78 -1.50 9.17
N LEU A 91 -8.90 -0.65 8.63
CA LEU A 91 -9.21 0.76 8.44
C LEU A 91 -10.34 0.98 7.43
N ALA A 92 -10.35 0.26 6.31
CA ALA A 92 -11.36 0.38 5.26
C ALA A 92 -12.76 0.06 5.80
N ASP A 93 -12.89 -0.97 6.62
CA ASP A 93 -14.16 -1.32 7.27
C ASP A 93 -14.64 -0.17 8.18
N GLY A 94 -13.75 0.36 9.01
CA GLY A 94 -14.03 1.49 9.90
C GLY A 94 -14.43 2.76 9.15
N LEU A 95 -13.65 3.14 8.14
CA LEU A 95 -13.94 4.32 7.32
C LEU A 95 -15.22 4.15 6.50
N SER A 96 -15.52 2.94 6.03
CA SER A 96 -16.75 2.69 5.27
C SER A 96 -18.00 3.00 6.10
N GLN A 97 -18.01 2.55 7.36
CA GLN A 97 -19.10 2.82 8.29
C GLN A 97 -19.24 4.31 8.60
N ARG A 98 -18.11 4.99 8.82
CA ARG A 98 -18.08 6.40 9.23
C ARG A 98 -18.38 7.38 8.10
N LEU A 99 -17.95 7.06 6.88
CA LEU A 99 -18.16 7.90 5.71
C LEU A 99 -19.46 7.59 4.97
N GLY A 100 -20.10 6.44 5.26
CA GLY A 100 -21.33 6.02 4.60
C GLY A 100 -21.14 5.60 3.14
N VAL A 101 -19.89 5.32 2.73
CA VAL A 101 -19.53 4.87 1.39
C VAL A 101 -18.58 3.68 1.49
N THR A 102 -18.52 2.84 0.46
CA THR A 102 -17.58 1.72 0.45
C THR A 102 -16.14 2.21 0.28
N VAL A 103 -15.24 1.72 1.15
CA VAL A 103 -13.78 1.82 0.96
C VAL A 103 -13.27 0.48 0.44
N VAL A 104 -12.81 0.45 -0.81
CA VAL A 104 -12.35 -0.78 -1.49
C VAL A 104 -10.84 -0.89 -1.37
N VAL A 105 -10.36 -1.98 -0.78
CA VAL A 105 -8.93 -2.28 -0.70
C VAL A 105 -8.44 -2.91 -2.00
N GLU A 106 -7.40 -2.32 -2.59
CA GLU A 106 -6.80 -2.77 -3.85
C GLU A 106 -5.29 -3.02 -3.69
N ASN A 107 -4.85 -4.27 -3.78
CA ASN A 107 -3.44 -4.61 -3.66
C ASN A 107 -2.68 -4.38 -4.98
N ARG A 108 -1.64 -3.52 -4.95
CA ARG A 108 -0.76 -3.20 -6.08
C ARG A 108 0.71 -3.39 -5.69
N ALA A 109 1.14 -4.65 -5.65
CA ALA A 109 2.49 -5.04 -5.21
C ALA A 109 3.56 -4.92 -6.30
N GLY A 110 4.71 -4.34 -5.98
CA GLY A 110 5.87 -4.28 -6.86
C GLY A 110 6.93 -3.29 -6.38
N ALA A 111 8.19 -3.54 -6.78
CA ALA A 111 9.32 -2.61 -6.63
C ALA A 111 9.41 -1.91 -5.25
N GLY A 112 9.40 -2.68 -4.16
CA GLY A 112 9.53 -2.12 -2.81
C GLY A 112 8.41 -1.16 -2.44
N ALA A 113 7.17 -1.46 -2.83
CA ALA A 113 5.97 -0.64 -2.63
C ALA A 113 5.82 0.60 -3.54
N THR A 114 6.81 0.90 -4.40
CA THR A 114 6.76 2.09 -5.27
C THR A 114 5.67 2.02 -6.33
N THR A 115 5.36 0.82 -6.85
CA THR A 115 4.34 0.65 -7.89
C THR A 115 2.95 1.09 -7.42
N GLY A 116 2.54 0.67 -6.23
CA GLY A 116 1.24 1.06 -5.67
C GLY A 116 1.20 2.52 -5.26
N SER A 117 2.28 3.05 -4.70
CA SER A 117 2.36 4.46 -4.29
C SER A 117 2.37 5.42 -5.48
N GLN A 118 3.02 5.08 -6.59
CA GLN A 118 3.00 5.89 -7.82
C GLN A 118 1.59 6.04 -8.37
N VAL A 119 0.78 4.98 -8.37
CA VAL A 119 -0.62 5.03 -8.82
C VAL A 119 -1.43 6.07 -8.05
N VAL A 120 -1.14 6.25 -6.76
CA VAL A 120 -1.83 7.24 -5.93
C VAL A 120 -1.22 8.63 -6.09
N ALA A 121 0.09 8.74 -6.25
CA ALA A 121 0.75 10.01 -6.52
C ALA A 121 0.25 10.67 -7.82
N ASP A 122 -0.08 9.85 -8.82
CA ASP A 122 -0.60 10.28 -10.13
C ASP A 122 -2.13 10.45 -10.17
N ALA A 123 -2.84 10.16 -9.07
CA ALA A 123 -4.29 10.21 -9.02
C ALA A 123 -4.83 11.64 -8.90
N ALA A 124 -6.12 11.83 -9.23
CA ALA A 124 -6.80 13.10 -9.00
C ALA A 124 -6.84 13.43 -7.49
N PRO A 125 -6.60 14.69 -7.08
CA PRO A 125 -6.60 15.10 -5.67
C PRO A 125 -8.00 15.25 -5.07
N ASP A 126 -8.93 14.37 -5.43
CA ASP A 126 -10.34 14.42 -5.00
C ASP A 126 -10.63 13.55 -3.75
N GLY A 127 -9.62 12.87 -3.20
CA GLY A 127 -9.75 11.99 -2.04
C GLY A 127 -10.45 10.66 -2.30
N GLN A 128 -10.69 10.28 -3.56
CA GLN A 128 -11.27 8.97 -3.93
C GLN A 128 -10.21 7.89 -4.11
N THR A 129 -8.93 8.26 -4.26
CA THR A 129 -7.82 7.30 -4.34
C THR A 129 -6.80 7.63 -3.26
N LEU A 130 -6.60 6.70 -2.33
CA LEU A 130 -5.71 6.82 -1.19
C LEU A 130 -4.73 5.65 -1.18
N VAL A 131 -3.63 5.78 -0.45
CA VAL A 131 -2.63 4.72 -0.24
C VAL A 131 -2.47 4.44 1.25
N MET A 132 -2.33 3.15 1.58
CA MET A 132 -1.78 2.74 2.87
C MET A 132 -0.26 2.93 2.82
N SER A 133 0.17 4.15 3.11
CA SER A 133 1.56 4.57 3.22
C SER A 133 2.27 3.84 4.37
N ASN A 134 3.57 3.61 4.18
CA ASN A 134 4.45 2.98 5.16
C ASN A 134 5.89 3.36 4.89
N ILE A 135 6.76 3.00 5.82
CA ILE A 135 8.21 3.21 5.78
C ILE A 135 8.87 2.77 4.45
N ALA A 136 8.44 1.67 3.84
CA ALA A 136 9.02 1.18 2.60
C ALA A 136 8.75 2.16 1.46
N SER A 137 7.49 2.51 1.24
CA SER A 137 7.06 3.40 0.14
C SER A 137 7.46 4.86 0.35
N HIS A 138 7.47 5.33 1.60
CA HIS A 138 7.55 6.76 1.91
C HIS A 138 8.85 7.18 2.64
N ALA A 139 9.79 6.26 2.88
CA ALA A 139 11.11 6.63 3.43
C ALA A 139 12.26 5.90 2.72
N ILE A 140 12.14 4.59 2.52
CA ILE A 140 13.25 3.75 2.06
C ILE A 140 13.36 3.70 0.54
N SER A 141 12.29 3.27 -0.14
CA SER A 141 12.32 2.98 -1.56
C SER A 141 12.67 4.17 -2.46
N PRO A 142 12.27 5.43 -2.17
CA PRO A 142 12.75 6.59 -2.93
C PRO A 142 14.28 6.71 -2.96
N THR A 143 14.95 6.40 -1.85
CA THR A 143 16.43 6.41 -1.80
C THR A 143 17.01 5.18 -2.48
N LEU A 144 16.42 4.01 -2.28
CA LEU A 144 16.95 2.74 -2.77
C LEU A 144 16.83 2.57 -4.29
N TYR A 145 15.68 2.94 -4.85
CA TYR A 145 15.38 2.80 -6.29
C TYR A 145 15.77 4.06 -7.08
N GLY A 146 16.10 5.16 -6.39
CA GLY A 146 16.58 6.41 -6.99
C GLY A 146 15.66 6.94 -8.08
N ASN A 147 16.22 7.21 -9.26
CA ASN A 147 15.50 7.79 -10.40
C ASN A 147 14.39 6.90 -10.99
N ARG A 148 14.28 5.64 -10.57
CA ARG A 148 13.17 4.75 -10.98
C ARG A 148 11.87 5.10 -10.24
N VAL A 149 11.94 5.79 -9.12
CA VAL A 149 10.77 6.31 -8.39
C VAL A 149 10.40 7.67 -8.95
N ARG A 150 9.17 7.82 -9.43
CA ARG A 150 8.69 9.06 -10.08
C ARG A 150 7.75 9.87 -9.18
N TYR A 151 7.92 9.74 -7.87
CA TYR A 151 7.24 10.54 -6.86
C TYR A 151 8.22 10.99 -5.79
N ASN A 152 7.95 12.12 -5.16
CA ASN A 152 8.60 12.55 -3.94
C ASN A 152 7.77 12.05 -2.75
N PRO A 153 8.34 11.34 -1.76
CA PRO A 153 7.57 10.75 -0.67
C PRO A 153 6.87 11.77 0.23
N VAL A 154 7.33 13.03 0.24
CA VAL A 154 6.76 14.11 1.05
C VAL A 154 5.86 14.99 0.18
N SER A 155 6.36 15.52 -0.93
CA SER A 155 5.62 16.54 -1.70
C SER A 155 4.64 16.00 -2.74
N SER A 156 4.72 14.71 -3.11
CA SER A 156 3.75 14.08 -4.02
C SER A 156 2.52 13.52 -3.30
N PHE A 157 2.42 13.70 -1.98
CA PHE A 157 1.32 13.19 -1.18
C PHE A 157 0.76 14.24 -0.21
N SER A 158 -0.53 14.12 0.07
CA SER A 158 -1.15 14.68 1.26
C SER A 158 -1.18 13.61 2.34
N HIS A 159 -0.37 13.77 3.39
CA HIS A 159 -0.29 12.85 4.53
C HIS A 159 -1.45 13.11 5.48
N ILE A 160 -2.31 12.10 5.69
CA ILE A 160 -3.62 12.30 6.32
C ILE A 160 -3.60 11.90 7.78
N ALA A 161 -3.23 10.65 8.10
CA ALA A 161 -3.31 10.14 9.47
C ALA A 161 -2.40 8.93 9.69
N MET A 162 -1.74 8.89 10.84
CA MET A 162 -1.11 7.67 11.35
C MET A 162 -2.20 6.69 11.80
N VAL A 163 -2.14 5.43 11.35
CA VAL A 163 -3.17 4.42 11.68
C VAL A 163 -2.67 3.55 12.82
N ILE A 164 -1.48 2.98 12.65
CA ILE A 164 -0.89 2.06 13.62
C ILE A 164 0.64 2.11 13.52
N THR A 165 1.29 2.04 14.67
CA THR A 165 2.72 1.75 14.80
C THR A 165 2.90 0.37 15.43
N ASN A 166 3.98 -0.34 15.10
CA ASN A 166 4.20 -1.68 15.59
C ASN A 166 5.70 -2.03 15.58
N PRO A 167 6.17 -2.93 16.45
CA PRO A 167 7.51 -3.45 16.35
C PRO A 167 7.63 -4.37 15.13
N SER A 168 8.87 -4.54 14.70
CA SER A 168 9.25 -5.66 13.83
C SER A 168 9.59 -6.85 14.72
N VAL A 169 9.29 -8.06 14.26
CA VAL A 169 9.56 -9.32 14.93
C VAL A 169 10.34 -10.23 14.00
N TRP A 170 11.31 -10.95 14.56
CA TRP A 170 12.04 -11.97 13.85
C TRP A 170 11.44 -13.31 14.20
N VAL A 171 10.95 -14.00 13.17
CA VAL A 171 10.33 -15.31 13.32
C VAL A 171 11.09 -16.35 12.54
N VAL A 172 11.08 -17.56 13.05
CA VAL A 172 11.78 -18.71 12.48
C VAL A 172 10.81 -19.87 12.28
N ASN A 173 11.11 -20.71 11.30
CA ASN A 173 10.46 -22.00 11.17
C ASN A 173 10.70 -22.81 12.45
N LYS A 174 9.65 -23.48 12.96
CA LYS A 174 9.71 -24.22 14.23
C LYS A 174 10.75 -25.36 14.24
N ASP A 175 11.09 -25.90 13.07
CA ASP A 175 12.02 -27.02 12.88
C ASP A 175 13.41 -26.55 12.39
N SER A 176 13.66 -25.24 12.33
CA SER A 176 14.93 -24.67 11.84
C SER A 176 16.13 -24.91 12.77
N GLY A 177 15.89 -25.30 14.03
CA GLY A 177 16.92 -25.39 15.07
C GLY A 177 17.39 -24.04 15.63
N ILE A 178 16.82 -22.92 15.16
CA ILE A 178 17.08 -21.58 15.70
C ILE A 178 16.07 -21.33 16.84
N ASN A 179 16.53 -21.22 18.08
CA ASN A 179 15.64 -20.98 19.22
C ASN A 179 15.80 -19.59 19.83
N SER A 180 16.85 -18.87 19.45
CA SER A 180 17.23 -17.58 20.00
C SER A 180 18.03 -16.77 18.98
N LEU A 181 18.24 -15.48 19.24
CA LEU A 181 19.20 -14.69 18.45
C LEU A 181 20.63 -15.22 18.56
N ALA A 182 21.03 -15.78 19.71
CA ALA A 182 22.35 -16.39 19.87
C ALA A 182 22.53 -17.61 18.95
N ASP A 183 21.50 -18.45 18.81
CA ASP A 183 21.49 -19.57 17.86
C ASP A 183 21.60 -19.07 16.42
N LEU A 184 20.85 -18.02 16.08
CA LEU A 184 20.92 -17.39 14.77
C LEU A 184 22.34 -16.92 14.45
N VAL A 185 22.97 -16.16 15.34
CA VAL A 185 24.33 -15.65 15.13
C VAL A 185 25.32 -16.80 14.98
N ARG A 186 25.24 -17.81 15.85
CA ARG A 186 26.10 -19.00 15.81
C ARG A 186 25.94 -19.76 14.50
N MET A 187 24.69 -20.03 14.08
CA MET A 187 24.41 -20.77 12.86
C MET A 187 24.83 -19.99 11.61
N ALA A 188 24.60 -18.68 11.58
CA ALA A 188 24.98 -17.85 10.44
C ALA A 188 26.50 -17.75 10.27
N LYS A 189 27.26 -17.62 11.37
CA LYS A 189 28.73 -17.62 11.33
C LYS A 189 29.33 -18.98 10.97
N GLY A 190 28.61 -20.07 11.25
CA GLY A 190 29.06 -21.43 10.94
C GLY A 190 28.75 -21.90 9.51
N LYS A 191 27.89 -21.18 8.76
CA LYS A 191 27.46 -21.57 7.41
C LYS A 191 28.15 -20.69 6.37
N GLN A 192 28.84 -21.32 5.42
CA GLN A 192 29.43 -20.60 4.29
C GLN A 192 28.32 -19.92 3.47
N GLY A 193 28.42 -18.59 3.29
CA GLY A 193 27.39 -17.78 2.63
C GLY A 193 26.22 -17.36 3.55
N GLY A 194 26.27 -17.71 4.84
CA GLY A 194 25.30 -17.23 5.83
C GLY A 194 23.95 -17.95 5.84
N LEU A 195 22.97 -17.33 6.51
CA LEU A 195 21.58 -17.81 6.55
C LEU A 195 20.70 -17.11 5.51
N ASP A 196 19.74 -17.86 4.98
CA ASP A 196 18.69 -17.30 4.14
C ASP A 196 17.69 -16.57 5.04
N MET A 197 17.45 -15.30 4.76
CA MET A 197 16.54 -14.45 5.55
C MET A 197 15.51 -13.80 4.65
N ALA A 198 14.25 -14.10 4.88
CA ALA A 198 13.16 -13.54 4.09
C ALA A 198 12.72 -12.16 4.61
N SER A 199 12.18 -11.35 3.70
CA SER A 199 11.46 -10.13 4.04
C SER A 199 10.25 -9.94 3.12
N SER A 200 9.42 -8.93 3.44
CA SER A 200 8.30 -8.50 2.61
C SER A 200 8.69 -7.86 1.27
N GLY A 201 9.99 -7.71 0.98
CA GLY A 201 10.51 -7.23 -0.30
C GLY A 201 11.84 -6.50 -0.18
N ALA A 202 12.54 -6.38 -1.31
CA ALA A 202 13.75 -5.57 -1.42
C ALA A 202 13.40 -4.10 -1.16
N GLY A 203 14.04 -3.53 -0.13
CA GLY A 203 13.78 -2.16 0.33
C GLY A 203 12.65 -2.00 1.34
N SER A 204 12.10 -3.08 1.90
CA SER A 204 11.23 -2.95 3.07
C SER A 204 12.04 -2.58 4.32
N SER A 205 11.39 -2.01 5.35
CA SER A 205 12.02 -1.77 6.65
C SER A 205 12.63 -3.05 7.22
N ASN A 206 11.93 -4.16 7.10
CA ASN A 206 12.38 -5.46 7.60
C ASN A 206 13.63 -5.97 6.86
N HIS A 207 13.76 -5.69 5.55
CA HIS A 207 15.02 -5.94 4.85
C HIS A 207 16.17 -5.11 5.42
N LEU A 208 15.97 -3.81 5.64
CA LEU A 208 17.02 -2.96 6.20
C LEU A 208 17.38 -3.32 7.64
N LEU A 209 16.42 -3.83 8.43
CA LEU A 209 16.72 -4.36 9.76
C LEU A 209 17.59 -5.60 9.71
N ILE A 210 17.37 -6.50 8.75
CA ILE A 210 18.26 -7.65 8.50
C ILE A 210 19.67 -7.14 8.16
N VAL A 211 19.78 -6.23 7.19
CA VAL A 211 21.08 -5.67 6.79
C VAL A 211 21.81 -5.05 7.97
N ARG A 212 21.13 -4.16 8.71
CA ARG A 212 21.71 -3.46 9.86
C ARG A 212 22.18 -4.43 10.94
N PHE A 213 21.34 -5.41 11.31
CA PHE A 213 21.70 -6.41 12.30
C PHE A 213 22.92 -7.23 11.85
N CYS A 214 22.92 -7.69 10.60
CA CYS A 214 24.01 -8.50 10.07
C CYS A 214 25.32 -7.72 9.99
N GLN A 215 25.28 -6.45 9.56
CA GLN A 215 26.43 -5.54 9.55
C GLN A 215 26.99 -5.31 10.96
N GLN A 216 26.14 -5.02 11.95
CA GLN A 216 26.58 -4.79 13.33
C GLN A 216 27.25 -6.01 13.96
N ASN A 217 26.91 -7.22 13.51
CA ASN A 217 27.34 -8.47 14.13
C ASN A 217 28.33 -9.30 13.29
N ASN A 218 28.75 -8.77 12.14
CA ASN A 218 29.59 -9.45 11.15
C ASN A 218 29.03 -10.83 10.79
N ILE A 219 27.78 -10.83 10.31
CA ILE A 219 27.05 -12.02 9.88
C ILE A 219 26.84 -11.95 8.37
N ASP A 220 27.24 -13.00 7.67
CA ASP A 220 26.85 -13.19 6.28
C ASP A 220 25.40 -13.68 6.22
N PHE A 221 24.69 -13.26 5.17
CA PHE A 221 23.31 -13.67 4.93
C PHE A 221 22.97 -13.60 3.45
N THR A 222 21.96 -14.36 3.05
CA THR A 222 21.32 -14.24 1.73
C THR A 222 19.91 -13.70 1.91
N HIS A 223 19.62 -12.55 1.28
CA HIS A 223 18.28 -11.98 1.31
C HIS A 223 17.36 -12.72 0.36
N VAL A 224 16.20 -13.17 0.85
CA VAL A 224 15.14 -13.77 0.04
C VAL A 224 13.94 -12.80 -0.05
N PRO A 225 13.87 -11.92 -1.07
CA PRO A 225 12.80 -10.94 -1.19
C PRO A 225 11.49 -11.57 -1.70
N PHE A 226 10.39 -11.32 -0.99
CA PHE A 226 9.03 -11.64 -1.48
C PHE A 226 8.30 -10.37 -1.95
N ARG A 227 7.08 -10.53 -2.50
CA ARG A 227 6.22 -9.41 -2.92
C ARG A 227 5.31 -8.88 -1.79
N GLY A 228 5.52 -9.35 -0.57
CA GLY A 228 4.77 -8.98 0.63
C GLY A 228 5.02 -9.97 1.77
N ALA A 229 4.59 -9.59 2.97
CA ALA A 229 4.79 -10.40 4.18
C ALA A 229 4.00 -11.72 4.16
N GLY A 230 2.80 -11.75 3.56
CA GLY A 230 1.98 -12.97 3.47
C GLY A 230 2.72 -14.13 2.77
N PRO A 231 3.17 -13.97 1.51
CA PRO A 231 3.96 -14.99 0.82
C PRO A 231 5.25 -15.38 1.55
N ALA A 232 5.96 -14.42 2.15
CA ALA A 232 7.18 -14.69 2.92
C ALA A 232 6.90 -15.57 4.15
N MET A 233 5.83 -15.25 4.89
CA MET A 233 5.41 -16.02 6.07
C MET A 233 5.06 -17.45 5.69
N GLN A 234 4.36 -17.66 4.58
CA GLN A 234 4.06 -19.01 4.10
C GLN A 234 5.33 -19.80 3.74
N ALA A 235 6.33 -19.16 3.13
CA ALA A 235 7.61 -19.80 2.84
C ALA A 235 8.37 -20.18 4.12
N VAL A 236 8.31 -19.36 5.18
CA VAL A 236 8.89 -19.69 6.49
C VAL A 236 8.14 -20.83 7.17
N ILE A 237 6.81 -20.80 7.18
CA ILE A 237 5.98 -21.89 7.74
C ILE A 237 6.29 -23.22 7.01
N ALA A 238 6.42 -23.18 5.69
CA ALA A 238 6.75 -24.35 4.87
C ALA A 238 8.22 -24.81 4.98
N GLY A 239 9.09 -24.06 5.67
CA GLY A 239 10.50 -24.38 5.84
C GLY A 239 11.36 -24.11 4.59
N GLN A 240 10.83 -23.40 3.59
CA GLN A 240 11.59 -23.01 2.39
C GLN A 240 12.65 -21.96 2.70
N VAL A 241 12.37 -21.09 3.68
CA VAL A 241 13.33 -20.14 4.26
C VAL A 241 13.31 -20.34 5.77
N PRO A 242 14.46 -20.44 6.46
CA PRO A 242 14.48 -20.76 7.88
C PRO A 242 13.90 -19.65 8.76
N MET A 243 13.91 -18.40 8.28
CA MET A 243 13.48 -17.25 9.05
C MET A 243 13.05 -16.06 8.20
N MET A 244 12.37 -15.12 8.84
CA MET A 244 12.11 -13.80 8.27
C MET A 244 12.12 -12.71 9.34
N SER A 245 12.43 -11.50 8.89
CA SER A 245 12.04 -10.29 9.61
C SER A 245 10.70 -9.81 9.08
N ASP A 246 9.74 -9.56 9.97
CA ASP A 246 8.41 -9.06 9.60
C ASP A 246 7.89 -8.01 10.58
N SER A 247 6.82 -7.33 10.21
CA SER A 247 6.01 -6.54 11.13
C SER A 247 5.11 -7.45 11.96
N LEU A 248 4.99 -7.18 13.26
CA LEU A 248 4.26 -8.03 14.19
C LEU A 248 2.79 -8.33 13.79
N PRO A 249 2.01 -7.41 13.18
CA PRO A 249 0.62 -7.70 12.80
C PRO A 249 0.42 -8.93 11.90
N SER A 250 1.32 -9.20 10.93
CA SER A 250 1.24 -10.40 10.09
C SER A 250 1.76 -11.66 10.78
N ALA A 251 2.68 -11.51 11.74
CA ALA A 251 3.23 -12.64 12.48
C ALA A 251 2.38 -13.06 13.68
N ALA A 252 1.59 -12.14 14.24
CA ALA A 252 0.86 -12.28 15.51
C ALA A 252 0.06 -13.59 15.61
N ALA A 253 -0.78 -13.88 14.61
CA ALA A 253 -1.59 -15.10 14.60
C ALA A 253 -0.72 -16.36 14.49
N HIS A 254 0.32 -16.34 13.67
CA HIS A 254 1.21 -17.48 13.44
C HIS A 254 2.08 -17.81 14.66
N ILE A 255 2.51 -16.79 15.40
CA ILE A 255 3.22 -16.93 16.68
C ILE A 255 2.30 -17.57 17.71
N ARG A 256 1.07 -17.05 17.89
CA ARG A 256 0.09 -17.62 18.85
C ARG A 256 -0.28 -19.06 18.54
N GLN A 257 -0.41 -19.40 17.26
CA GLN A 257 -0.72 -20.76 16.81
C GLN A 257 0.49 -21.71 16.89
N GLY A 258 1.70 -21.20 17.14
CA GLY A 258 2.92 -22.00 17.17
C GLY A 258 3.40 -22.50 15.79
N SER A 259 2.84 -21.97 14.71
CA SER A 259 3.25 -22.30 13.33
C SER A 259 4.63 -21.73 12.98
N VAL A 260 5.03 -20.66 13.65
CA VAL A 260 6.40 -20.10 13.67
C VAL A 260 6.78 -19.75 15.09
N ARG A 261 8.07 -19.59 15.36
CA ARG A 261 8.57 -19.10 16.65
C ARG A 261 9.11 -17.68 16.50
N ALA A 262 8.67 -16.76 17.35
CA ALA A 262 9.31 -15.45 17.47
C ALA A 262 10.54 -15.53 18.38
N ILE A 263 11.67 -15.01 17.90
CA ILE A 263 12.95 -15.07 18.62
C ILE A 263 13.42 -13.70 19.12
N ALA A 264 12.90 -12.61 18.55
CA ALA A 264 13.18 -11.25 19.01
C ALA A 264 12.19 -10.23 18.42
N MET A 265 11.96 -9.12 19.13
CA MET A 265 11.25 -7.95 18.62
C MET A 265 12.07 -6.66 18.74
N SER A 266 11.85 -5.72 17.83
CA SER A 266 12.61 -4.47 17.71
C SER A 266 12.08 -3.31 18.55
N SER A 267 11.09 -3.52 19.41
CA SER A 267 10.66 -2.51 20.39
C SER A 267 11.71 -2.35 21.50
N ALA A 268 11.68 -1.18 22.16
CA ALA A 268 12.54 -0.92 23.30
C ALA A 268 12.24 -1.82 24.50
N GLU A 269 10.97 -2.19 24.67
CA GLU A 269 10.45 -3.07 25.71
C GLU A 269 9.61 -4.19 25.08
N ARG A 270 9.35 -5.27 25.83
CA ARG A 270 8.49 -6.34 25.34
C ARG A 270 7.07 -5.84 25.12
N HIS A 271 6.42 -6.32 24.07
CA HIS A 271 5.03 -5.98 23.82
C HIS A 271 4.14 -6.70 24.85
N PRO A 272 3.20 -6.01 25.54
CA PRO A 272 2.37 -6.62 26.59
C PRO A 272 1.55 -7.83 26.13
N SER A 273 1.14 -7.86 24.85
CA SER A 273 0.42 -8.99 24.25
C SER A 273 1.30 -10.15 23.78
N PHE A 274 2.63 -10.02 23.88
CA PHE A 274 3.64 -11.02 23.54
C PHE A 274 4.81 -10.99 24.55
N PRO A 275 4.53 -11.13 25.87
CA PRO A 275 5.53 -10.96 26.92
C PRO A 275 6.63 -12.05 26.91
N GLU A 276 6.38 -13.16 26.23
CA GLU A 276 7.32 -14.27 26.05
C GLU A 276 8.41 -13.97 25.02
N VAL A 277 8.18 -13.04 24.10
CA VAL A 277 9.12 -12.72 23.03
C VAL A 277 10.11 -11.67 23.53
N PRO A 278 11.42 -11.96 23.56
CA PRO A 278 12.40 -11.00 24.05
C PRO A 278 12.60 -9.86 23.06
N THR A 279 13.13 -8.73 23.54
CA THR A 279 13.62 -7.67 22.66
C THR A 279 15.02 -7.99 22.14
N PHE A 280 15.46 -7.34 21.07
CA PHE A 280 16.87 -7.41 20.66
C PHE A 280 17.82 -6.97 21.79
N ARG A 281 17.45 -5.92 22.54
CA ARG A 281 18.27 -5.40 23.64
C ARG A 281 18.43 -6.39 24.78
N GLU A 282 17.35 -7.07 25.17
CA GLU A 282 17.40 -8.12 26.18
C GLU A 282 18.27 -9.31 25.74
N ALA A 283 18.35 -9.55 24.43
CA ALA A 283 19.22 -10.55 23.85
C ALA A 283 20.67 -10.08 23.62
N GLY A 284 21.01 -8.85 24.04
CA GLY A 284 22.36 -8.30 23.93
C GLY A 284 22.69 -7.61 22.60
N PHE A 285 21.68 -7.28 21.78
CA PHE A 285 21.85 -6.64 20.47
C PHE A 285 21.20 -5.26 20.42
N ASP A 286 21.91 -4.26 19.87
CA ASP A 286 21.38 -2.91 19.72
C ASP A 286 20.63 -2.72 18.39
N LEU A 287 19.38 -3.18 18.37
CA LEU A 287 18.48 -2.99 17.25
C LEU A 287 17.09 -2.59 17.74
N VAL A 288 16.79 -1.28 17.66
CA VAL A 288 15.46 -0.74 17.94
C VAL A 288 14.89 -0.04 16.71
N SER A 289 13.67 -0.40 16.37
CA SER A 289 12.94 0.15 15.23
C SER A 289 11.44 -0.04 15.40
N THR A 290 10.68 0.95 14.94
CA THR A 290 9.23 0.94 14.92
C THR A 290 8.78 1.04 13.48
N SER A 291 7.97 0.08 13.04
CA SER A 291 7.26 0.14 11.77
C SER A 291 5.96 0.93 11.94
N TRP A 292 5.44 1.46 10.84
CA TRP A 292 4.22 2.25 10.83
C TRP A 292 3.42 2.03 9.54
N PHE A 293 2.09 2.09 9.68
CA PHE A 293 1.13 2.10 8.58
C PHE A 293 0.22 3.32 8.75
N ALA A 294 0.01 4.05 7.66
CA ALA A 294 -0.66 5.34 7.70
C ALA A 294 -1.42 5.62 6.41
N LEU A 295 -2.37 6.54 6.46
CA LEU A 295 -3.18 6.95 5.32
C LEU A 295 -2.57 8.19 4.65
N SER A 296 -2.34 8.11 3.34
CA SER A 296 -1.93 9.25 2.51
C SER A 296 -2.76 9.28 1.22
N GLY A 297 -2.88 10.44 0.60
CA GLY A 297 -3.51 10.62 -0.72
C GLY A 297 -2.61 11.42 -1.67
N PRO A 298 -3.01 11.63 -2.93
CA PRO A 298 -2.29 12.50 -3.88
C PRO A 298 -2.05 13.91 -3.32
N ALA A 299 -0.97 14.56 -3.79
CA ALA A 299 -0.71 15.96 -3.46
C ALA A 299 -1.83 16.90 -3.93
N GLY A 300 -2.08 17.96 -3.15
CA GLY A 300 -3.04 19.01 -3.51
C GLY A 300 -4.50 18.70 -3.17
N MET A 301 -4.76 17.68 -2.35
CA MET A 301 -6.11 17.41 -1.86
C MET A 301 -6.71 18.62 -1.13
N PRO A 302 -8.01 18.93 -1.32
CA PRO A 302 -8.68 19.98 -0.56
C PRO A 302 -8.55 19.76 0.95
N ALA A 303 -8.19 20.82 1.68
CA ALA A 303 -7.97 20.76 3.12
C ALA A 303 -9.17 20.18 3.89
N ALA A 304 -10.41 20.50 3.47
CA ALA A 304 -11.62 19.97 4.07
C ALA A 304 -11.73 18.42 3.97
N ILE A 305 -11.25 17.83 2.86
CA ILE A 305 -11.24 16.38 2.66
C ILE A 305 -10.15 15.74 3.53
N VAL A 306 -8.94 16.31 3.56
CA VAL A 306 -7.83 15.85 4.40
C VAL A 306 -8.25 15.86 5.87
N GLN A 307 -8.82 16.97 6.35
CA GLN A 307 -9.27 17.12 7.73
C GLN A 307 -10.42 16.18 8.08
N ARG A 308 -11.36 15.93 7.14
CA ARG A 308 -12.42 14.94 7.35
C ARG A 308 -11.85 13.53 7.46
N LEU A 309 -10.99 13.11 6.52
CA LEU A 309 -10.36 11.78 6.57
C LEU A 309 -9.51 11.59 7.82
N ASN A 310 -8.76 12.60 8.25
CA ASN A 310 -7.98 12.55 9.48
C ASN A 310 -8.90 12.34 10.69
N ARG A 311 -9.95 13.17 10.85
CA ARG A 311 -10.90 13.03 11.95
C ARG A 311 -11.55 11.65 11.97
N GLU A 312 -12.11 11.19 10.85
CA GLU A 312 -12.77 9.88 10.83
C GLU A 312 -11.79 8.73 11.10
N THR A 313 -10.54 8.84 10.65
CA THR A 313 -9.48 7.86 10.95
C THR A 313 -9.15 7.87 12.44
N ARG A 314 -8.86 9.04 13.03
CA ARG A 314 -8.51 9.20 14.45
C ARG A 314 -9.64 8.74 15.37
N ASP A 315 -10.88 9.12 15.05
CA ASP A 315 -12.06 8.70 15.81
C ASP A 315 -12.25 7.18 15.73
N PHE A 316 -12.00 6.54 14.57
CA PHE A 316 -12.08 5.09 14.45
C PHE A 316 -10.98 4.39 15.25
N VAL A 317 -9.72 4.77 15.08
CA VAL A 317 -8.58 4.10 15.72
C VAL A 317 -8.55 4.31 17.23
N SER A 318 -9.20 5.36 17.75
CA SER A 318 -9.37 5.62 19.18
C SER A 318 -10.53 4.84 19.82
N THR A 319 -11.38 4.16 19.05
CA THR A 319 -12.43 3.32 19.64
C THR A 319 -11.84 2.17 20.46
N PRO A 320 -12.48 1.75 21.57
CA PRO A 320 -12.01 0.62 22.37
C PRO A 320 -11.83 -0.67 21.56
N ALA A 321 -12.73 -0.92 20.59
CA ALA A 321 -12.64 -2.07 19.70
C ALA A 321 -11.40 -2.00 18.78
N ALA A 322 -11.08 -0.83 18.23
CA ALA A 322 -9.89 -0.66 17.42
C ALA A 322 -8.60 -0.77 18.24
N GLN A 323 -8.56 -0.16 19.43
CA GLN A 323 -7.43 -0.27 20.34
C GLN A 323 -7.16 -1.73 20.74
N ALA A 324 -8.21 -2.47 21.12
CA ALA A 324 -8.09 -3.89 21.44
C ALA A 324 -7.57 -4.69 20.24
N ARG A 325 -8.11 -4.42 19.04
CA ARG A 325 -7.66 -5.10 17.82
C ARG A 325 -6.20 -4.80 17.47
N PHE A 326 -5.76 -3.56 17.63
CA PHE A 326 -4.35 -3.21 17.39
C PHE A 326 -3.43 -3.83 18.44
N ALA A 327 -3.83 -3.86 19.71
CA ALA A 327 -3.08 -4.56 20.76
C ALA A 327 -2.94 -6.06 20.44
N GLU A 328 -4.01 -6.72 19.98
CA GLU A 328 -3.96 -8.11 19.50
C GLU A 328 -2.98 -8.30 18.34
N LEU A 329 -2.85 -7.31 17.47
CA LEU A 329 -1.90 -7.31 16.35
C LEU A 329 -0.49 -6.86 16.77
N GLY A 330 -0.28 -6.53 18.04
CA GLY A 330 1.00 -6.08 18.56
C GLY A 330 1.36 -4.65 18.18
N GLY A 331 0.36 -3.80 17.92
CA GLY A 331 0.58 -2.41 17.56
C GLY A 331 -0.21 -1.42 18.41
N THR A 332 0.15 -0.16 18.25
CA THR A 332 -0.42 1.00 18.95
C THR A 332 -1.03 1.93 17.92
N ALA A 333 -2.27 2.37 18.15
CA ALA A 333 -2.94 3.30 17.25
C ALA A 333 -2.16 4.62 17.13
N GLY A 334 -2.23 5.24 15.94
CA GLY A 334 -1.72 6.59 15.73
C GLY A 334 -2.70 7.67 16.15
N ASP A 335 -2.18 8.83 16.53
CA ASP A 335 -2.95 10.00 16.96
C ASP A 335 -2.53 11.32 16.29
N MET A 336 -1.61 11.27 15.32
CA MET A 336 -1.04 12.43 14.64
C MET A 336 -2.07 13.21 13.80
N THR A 337 -1.94 14.52 13.82
CA THR A 337 -2.53 15.45 12.84
C THR A 337 -1.87 15.31 11.46
N PRO A 338 -2.50 15.83 10.38
CA PRO A 338 -1.88 15.82 9.05
C PRO A 338 -0.50 16.51 9.01
N GLU A 339 -0.35 17.61 9.74
CA GLU A 339 0.89 18.38 9.83
C GLU A 339 1.99 17.60 10.57
N GLU A 340 1.67 17.03 11.73
CA GLU A 340 2.59 16.17 12.49
C GLU A 340 3.00 14.94 11.67
N PHE A 341 2.04 14.32 10.97
CA PHE A 341 2.34 13.15 10.15
C PHE A 341 3.21 13.51 8.93
N THR A 342 3.01 14.68 8.31
CA THR A 342 3.88 15.18 7.25
C THR A 342 5.32 15.37 7.74
N ALA A 343 5.48 16.01 8.90
CA ALA A 343 6.79 16.20 9.53
C ALA A 343 7.45 14.85 9.89
N PHE A 344 6.65 13.89 10.37
CA PHE A 344 7.11 12.54 10.67
C PHE A 344 7.64 11.82 9.42
N VAL A 345 6.94 11.89 8.28
CA VAL A 345 7.41 11.27 7.03
C VAL A 345 8.74 11.91 6.56
N ALA A 346 8.85 13.23 6.62
CA ALA A 346 10.09 13.93 6.27
C ALA A 346 11.27 13.46 7.15
N ALA A 347 11.06 13.37 8.47
CA ALA A 347 12.08 12.88 9.40
C ALA A 347 12.46 11.41 9.14
N GLU A 348 11.51 10.56 8.76
CA GLU A 348 11.80 9.16 8.41
C GLU A 348 12.63 9.06 7.11
N VAL A 349 12.36 9.90 6.10
CA VAL A 349 13.19 9.96 4.89
C VAL A 349 14.63 10.31 5.24
N GLU A 350 14.85 11.34 6.05
CA GLU A 350 16.18 11.76 6.49
C GLU A 350 16.89 10.67 7.30
N ARG A 351 16.15 9.99 8.18
CA ARG A 351 16.67 8.91 9.02
C ARG A 351 17.12 7.69 8.21
N TRP A 352 16.34 7.28 7.22
CA TRP A 352 16.59 6.04 6.48
C TRP A 352 17.53 6.20 5.29
N ALA A 353 17.62 7.38 4.70
CA ALA A 353 18.51 7.63 3.56
C ALA A 353 19.98 7.23 3.80
N PRO A 354 20.64 7.56 4.93
CA PRO A 354 22.01 7.11 5.19
C PRO A 354 22.11 5.58 5.38
N VAL A 355 21.10 4.95 5.99
CA VAL A 355 21.06 3.49 6.18
C VAL A 355 21.00 2.76 4.85
N VAL A 356 20.16 3.24 3.93
CA VAL A 356 20.08 2.70 2.56
C VAL A 356 21.41 2.84 1.84
N ARG A 357 22.05 4.01 1.90
CA ARG A 357 23.34 4.22 1.26
C ARG A 357 24.44 3.32 1.84
N ALA A 358 24.46 3.16 3.17
CA ALA A 358 25.43 2.30 3.87
C ALA A 358 25.18 0.80 3.64
N SER A 359 23.95 0.40 3.31
CA SER A 359 23.62 -1.00 3.04
C SER A 359 24.32 -1.56 1.79
N GLY A 360 24.74 -0.71 0.86
CA GLY A 360 25.21 -1.12 -0.46
C GLY A 360 24.12 -1.81 -1.31
N ALA A 361 22.88 -1.87 -0.81
CA ALA A 361 21.77 -2.45 -1.53
C ALA A 361 21.54 -1.65 -2.80
N THR A 362 21.65 -2.33 -3.93
CA THR A 362 21.34 -1.80 -5.25
C THR A 362 20.23 -2.65 -5.84
N VAL A 363 19.29 -1.98 -6.49
CA VAL A 363 18.23 -2.67 -7.24
C VAL A 363 18.71 -2.68 -8.68
N ASN A 364 19.19 -3.84 -9.14
CA ASN A 364 19.56 -4.03 -10.54
C ASN A 364 18.33 -3.97 -11.44
#